data_AF-A0A0S3U811-F1
#
_entry.id   AF-A0A0S3U811-F1
#
_cell.length_a   1.000
_cell.length_b   1.000
_cell.length_c   1.000
_cell.angle_alpha   90.00
_cell.angle_beta   90.00
_cell.angle_gamma   90.00
#
_symmetry.space_group_name_H-M   'P 1'
#
loop_
_entity.id
_entity.type
_entity.pdbx_description
1 polymer ?
#
loop_
_entity_poly.entity_id
_entity_poly.type
_entity_poly.pdbx_seq_one_letter_code
_entity_poly.pdbx_strand_id
1 'polypeptide(L)' 'MRRDSIFYQEAKEEGREQGRQEERRSLILLLLNQKIGALSDETIAQISTLSPEQLEALAIALLNFTSISDLADWLEHSV' A
#
# COMPACT_ATOMS: atom_id res chain seq x y z
N MET A 1 -11.20 -27.97 -23.18
CA MET A 1 -11.36 -28.27 -21.74
C MET A 1 -10.16 -27.91 -20.85
N ARG A 2 -8.88 -27.94 -21.29
CA ARG A 2 -7.76 -27.53 -20.41
C ARG A 2 -7.53 -26.02 -20.29
N ARG A 3 -7.83 -25.25 -21.35
CA ARG A 3 -7.59 -23.79 -21.39
C ARG A 3 -8.49 -23.04 -20.41
N ASP A 4 -9.79 -23.34 -20.41
CA ASP A 4 -10.78 -22.65 -19.57
C ASP A 4 -10.52 -22.82 -18.06
N SER A 5 -9.90 -23.95 -17.67
CA SER A 5 -9.50 -24.21 -16.27
C SER A 5 -8.28 -23.42 -15.82
N ILE A 6 -7.36 -23.06 -16.74
CA ILE A 6 -6.16 -22.27 -16.40
C ILE A 6 -6.56 -20.80 -16.30
N PHE A 7 -7.34 -20.29 -17.27
CA PHE A 7 -7.87 -18.92 -17.23
C PHE A 7 -8.67 -18.63 -15.97
N TYR A 8 -9.52 -19.58 -15.53
CA TYR A 8 -10.27 -19.42 -14.28
C TYR A 8 -9.39 -19.44 -13.03
N GLN A 9 -8.31 -20.23 -13.05
CA GLN A 9 -7.35 -20.26 -11.94
C GLN A 9 -6.55 -18.96 -11.89
N GLU A 10 -6.04 -18.47 -13.03
CA GLU A 10 -5.31 -17.20 -13.15
C GLU A 10 -6.19 -16.02 -12.69
N ALA A 11 -7.42 -15.90 -13.20
CA ALA A 11 -8.32 -14.83 -12.79
C ALA A 11 -8.64 -14.85 -11.27
N LYS A 12 -8.73 -16.04 -10.68
CA LYS A 12 -8.92 -16.19 -9.23
C LYS A 12 -7.67 -15.84 -8.42
N GLU A 13 -6.49 -16.14 -8.95
CA GLU A 13 -5.20 -15.77 -8.36
C GLU A 13 -5.01 -14.25 -8.39
N GLU A 14 -5.26 -13.63 -9.55
CA GLU A 14 -5.20 -12.19 -9.78
C GLU A 14 -6.17 -11.43 -8.85
N GLY A 15 -7.43 -11.89 -8.75
CA GLY A 15 -8.39 -11.27 -7.85
C GLY A 15 -7.99 -11.36 -6.37
N ARG A 16 -7.32 -12.44 -5.96
CA ARG A 16 -6.78 -12.57 -4.60
C ARG A 16 -5.58 -11.66 -4.37
N GLU A 17 -4.70 -11.54 -5.35
CA GLU A 17 -3.54 -10.65 -5.26
C GLU A 17 -4.00 -9.19 -5.18
N GLN A 18 -4.91 -8.77 -6.04
CA GLN A 18 -5.50 -7.43 -6.01
C GLN A 18 -6.14 -7.11 -4.64
N GLY A 19 -6.94 -8.05 -4.09
CA GLY A 19 -7.55 -7.87 -2.77
C GLY A 19 -6.52 -7.74 -1.64
N ARG A 20 -5.41 -8.51 -1.69
CA ARG A 20 -4.31 -8.38 -0.73
C ARG A 20 -3.63 -7.01 -0.81
N GLN A 21 -3.43 -6.49 -2.02
CA GLN A 21 -2.79 -5.19 -2.21
C GLN A 21 -3.67 -4.04 -1.71
N GLU A 22 -4.98 -4.09 -1.98
CA GLU A 22 -5.95 -3.11 -1.47
C GLU A 22 -6.04 -3.12 0.06
N GLU A 23 -6.06 -4.30 0.68
CA GLU A 23 -6.07 -4.45 2.14
C GLU A 23 -4.77 -3.93 2.77
N ARG A 24 -3.62 -4.28 2.18
CA ARG A 24 -2.29 -3.78 2.63
C ARG A 24 -2.24 -2.26 2.63
N ARG A 25 -2.68 -1.62 1.54
CA ARG A 25 -2.73 -0.16 1.43
C ARG A 25 -3.66 0.45 2.47
N SER A 26 -4.86 -0.11 2.62
CA SER A 26 -5.84 0.38 3.60
C SER A 26 -5.31 0.31 5.03
N LEU A 27 -4.60 -0.77 5.37
CA LEU A 27 -3.97 -0.93 6.67
C LEU A 27 -2.86 0.10 6.90
N ILE A 28 -1.99 0.32 5.92
CA ILE A 28 -0.91 1.32 6.01
C ILE A 28 -1.50 2.72 6.24
N LEU A 29 -2.53 3.11 5.47
CA LEU A 29 -3.20 4.40 5.62
C LEU A 29 -3.81 4.58 7.02
N LEU A 30 -4.45 3.54 7.56
CA LEU A 30 -5.02 3.55 8.90
C LEU A 30 -3.93 3.70 9.98
N LEU A 31 -2.82 2.97 9.86
CA LEU A 31 -1.70 3.04 10.80
C LEU A 31 -1.00 4.39 10.76
N LEU A 32 -0.80 4.97 9.58
CA LEU A 32 -0.25 6.32 9.43
C LEU A 32 -1.17 7.35 10.10
N ASN A 33 -2.47 7.31 9.78
CA ASN A 33 -3.42 8.23 10.37
C ASN A 33 -3.44 8.14 11.92
N GLN A 34 -3.35 6.92 12.46
CA GLN A 34 -3.30 6.70 13.90
C GLN A 34 -1.99 7.18 14.55
N LYS A 35 -0.85 7.06 13.85
CA LYS A 35 0.47 7.29 14.42
C LYS A 35 0.93 8.74 14.32
N ILE A 36 0.70 9.38 13.17
CA ILE A 36 1.21 10.72 12.84
C ILE A 36 0.08 11.74 12.60
N GLY A 37 -1.18 11.31 12.72
CA GLY A 37 -2.35 12.17 12.59
C GLY A 37 -2.93 12.21 11.17
N ALA A 38 -3.93 13.09 11.00
CA ALA A 38 -4.70 13.20 9.77
C ALA A 38 -3.81 13.41 8.53
N LEU A 39 -3.97 12.52 7.56
CA LEU A 39 -3.33 12.63 6.25
C LEU A 39 -4.17 13.51 5.32
N SER A 40 -3.51 14.26 4.44
CA SER A 40 -4.19 15.00 3.38
C SER A 40 -4.63 14.05 2.26
N ASP A 41 -5.64 14.47 1.48
CA ASP A 41 -6.08 13.71 0.30
C ASP A 41 -4.95 13.50 -0.72
N GLU A 42 -4.04 14.47 -0.83
CA GLU A 42 -2.85 14.38 -1.69
C GLU A 42 -1.89 13.28 -1.22
N THR A 43 -1.58 13.22 0.08
CA THR A 43 -0.74 12.16 0.65
C THR A 43 -1.39 10.79 0.49
N ILE A 44 -2.70 10.69 0.69
CA ILE A 44 -3.45 9.43 0.47
C ILE A 44 -3.37 9.00 -1.00
N ALA A 45 -3.53 9.94 -1.93
CA ALA A 45 -3.42 9.66 -3.36
C ALA A 45 -2.01 9.20 -3.75
N GLN A 46 -0.97 9.82 -3.21
CA GLN A 46 0.43 9.42 -3.46
C GLN A 46 0.73 8.02 -2.90
N ILE A 47 0.28 7.73 -1.67
CA ILE A 47 0.39 6.37 -1.11
C ILE A 47 -0.41 5.38 -1.97
N SER A 48 -1.48 5.84 -2.63
CA SER A 48 -2.31 5.07 -3.56
C SER A 48 -1.64 4.70 -4.89
N THR A 49 -0.50 5.33 -5.24
CA THR A 49 0.27 5.00 -6.44
C THR A 49 1.50 4.13 -6.19
N LEU A 50 1.87 3.91 -4.92
CA LEU A 50 3.03 3.07 -4.55
C LEU A 50 2.89 1.63 -5.06
N SER A 51 4.03 1.05 -5.45
CA SER A 51 4.15 -0.37 -5.78
C SER A 51 3.98 -1.26 -4.53
N PRO A 52 3.69 -2.55 -4.69
CA PRO A 52 3.65 -3.51 -3.58
C PRO A 52 4.92 -3.49 -2.71
N GLU A 53 6.09 -3.40 -3.32
CA GLU A 53 7.41 -3.38 -2.66
C GLU A 53 7.61 -2.07 -1.90
N GLN A 54 7.19 -0.94 -2.48
CA GLN A 54 7.21 0.36 -1.80
C GLN A 54 6.25 0.38 -0.60
N LEU A 55 5.07 -0.26 -0.70
CA LEU A 55 4.16 -0.41 0.43
C LEU A 55 4.77 -1.26 1.55
N GLU A 56 5.50 -2.32 1.23
CA GLU A 56 6.22 -3.12 2.22
C GLU A 56 7.33 -2.32 2.90
N ALA A 57 8.12 -1.55 2.13
CA ALA A 57 9.13 -0.66 2.66
C ALA A 57 8.51 0.43 3.56
N LEU A 58 7.38 1.01 3.15
CA LEU A 58 6.63 1.99 3.94
C LEU A 58 6.12 1.38 5.24
N ALA A 59 5.64 0.13 5.24
CA ALA A 59 5.18 -0.54 6.45
C ALA A 59 6.29 -0.71 7.50
N ILE A 60 7.54 -0.93 7.06
CA ILE A 60 8.71 -1.00 7.94
C ILE A 60 9.12 0.40 8.42
N ALA A 61 9.22 1.36 7.51
CA ALA A 61 9.61 2.74 7.81
C ALA A 61 8.63 3.41 8.79
N LEU A 62 7.34 3.15 8.62
CA LEU A 62 6.24 3.62 9.47
C LEU A 62 6.49 3.36 10.95
N LEU A 63 7.16 2.26 11.32
CA LEU A 63 7.43 1.93 12.72
C LEU A 63 8.28 3.02 13.40
N ASN A 64 9.12 3.71 12.63
CA ASN A 64 10.05 4.74 13.11
C ASN A 64 9.51 6.17 12.97
N PHE A 65 8.37 6.39 12.30
CA PHE A 65 7.82 7.73 12.14
C PHE A 65 7.39 8.32 13.49
N THR A 66 7.56 9.62 13.64
CA THR A 66 7.13 10.39 14.82
C THR A 66 6.25 11.57 14.43
N SER A 67 6.28 11.97 13.16
CA SER A 67 5.58 13.13 12.64
C SER A 67 5.18 12.95 11.18
N ILE A 68 4.35 13.87 10.69
CA ILE A 68 3.99 13.95 9.27
C ILE A 68 5.20 14.26 8.37
N SER A 69 6.21 14.98 8.88
CA SER A 69 7.44 15.28 8.15
C SER A 69 8.23 14.02 7.83
N ASP A 70 8.28 13.04 8.73
CA ASP A 70 8.99 11.77 8.48
C ASP A 70 8.37 11.01 7.29
N LEU A 71 7.04 11.08 7.15
CA LEU A 71 6.33 10.49 5.99
C LEU A 71 6.62 11.29 4.71
N ALA A 72 6.62 12.62 4.77
CA ALA A 72 6.91 13.47 3.62
C ALA A 72 8.33 13.22 3.09
N ASP A 73 9.31 13.20 3.98
CA ASP A 73 10.72 12.92 3.64
C ASP A 73 10.86 11.51 3.03
N TRP A 74 10.16 10.51 3.59
CA TRP A 74 10.17 9.16 3.03
C TRP A 74 9.58 9.11 1.61
N LEU A 75 8.46 9.79 1.38
CA LEU A 75 7.79 9.86 0.08
C LEU A 75 8.61 10.61 -0.97
N GLU A 76 9.44 11.59 -0.58
CA GLU A 76 10.35 12.29 -1.49
C GLU A 76 11.54 11.42 -1.92
N HIS A 77 12.02 10.52 -1.04
CA HIS A 77 13.23 9.73 -1.28
C HIS A 77 12.98 8.28 -1.74
N SER A 78 11.77 7.76 -1.58
CA SER A 78 11.45 6.34 -1.83
C SER A 78 10.50 6.10 -3.01
N VAL A 79 10.04 7.18 -3.65
CA VAL A 79 9.08 7.17 -4.77
C VAL A 79 9.74 7.53 -6.09
#